data_AF-A0A355YPV4-F1
#
_entry.id   AF-A0A355YPV4-F1
#
_cell.length_a   1.000
_cell.length_b   1.000
_cell.length_c   1.000
_cell.angle_alpha   90.00
_cell.angle_beta   90.00
_cell.angle_gamma   90.00
#
_symmetry.space_group_name_H-M   'P 1'
#
loop_
_entity.id
_entity.type
_entity.pdbx_description
1 polymer ?
#
loop_
_entity_poly.entity_id
_entity_poly.type
_entity_poly.pdbx_seq_one_letter_code
_entity_poly.pdbx_strand_id
1 'polypeptide(L)'
;MGWMKKLLWFWKKEEVTEEEMQSPKEERSFRLYIEKIPELIAYFRREKGIARKDLELVLIDNEDQPAYRMLEAAELLAADIRIFYIKTGRPDAFEAFAQEAMEEQGLLVILLQEGLKEH
;
A
#
# COMPACT_ATOMS: atom_id res chain seq x y z
N MET A 1 -11.41 -7.60 17.47
CA MET A 1 -10.38 -8.66 17.65
C MET A 1 -10.66 -9.85 16.73
N GLY A 2 -10.52 -9.71 15.41
CA GLY A 2 -10.85 -10.82 14.49
C GLY A 2 -10.34 -10.72 13.06
N TRP A 3 -9.65 -9.65 12.67
CA TRP A 3 -9.22 -9.41 11.28
C TRP A 3 -7.85 -10.04 10.97
N MET A 4 -6.88 -9.93 11.89
CA MET A 4 -5.51 -10.46 11.72
C MET A 4 -5.43 -11.99 11.51
N LYS A 5 -6.39 -12.78 12.03
CA LYS A 5 -6.31 -14.25 11.96
C LYS A 5 -6.64 -14.83 10.58
N LYS A 6 -7.41 -14.11 9.75
CA LYS A 6 -7.77 -14.58 8.40
C LYS A 6 -6.66 -14.27 7.39
N LEU A 7 -6.01 -13.11 7.50
CA LEU A 7 -4.87 -12.71 6.65
C LEU A 7 -3.68 -13.68 6.81
N LEU A 8 -3.37 -14.06 8.05
CA LEU A 8 -2.29 -15.02 8.37
C LEU A 8 -2.48 -16.42 7.76
N TRP A 9 -3.70 -16.81 7.40
CA TRP A 9 -3.97 -18.13 6.81
C TRP A 9 -3.68 -18.17 5.31
N PHE A 10 -3.85 -17.06 4.59
CA PHE A 10 -3.56 -16.99 3.17
C PHE A 10 -2.05 -16.92 2.88
N TRP A 11 -1.26 -16.40 3.82
CA TRP A 11 0.18 -16.22 3.64
C TRP A 11 1.04 -17.41 4.10
N LYS A 12 0.42 -18.43 4.73
CA LYS A 12 1.16 -19.57 5.31
C LYS A 12 1.69 -20.57 4.27
N LYS A 13 1.76 -20.19 2.98
CA LYS A 13 2.15 -21.07 1.87
C LYS A 13 3.43 -20.67 1.13
N GLU A 14 4.07 -19.56 1.46
CA GLU A 14 5.38 -19.23 0.90
C GLU A 14 6.45 -19.39 1.97
N GLU A 15 7.37 -20.33 1.73
CA GLU A 15 8.53 -20.59 2.57
C GLU A 15 9.49 -19.40 2.48
N VAL A 16 9.39 -18.52 3.48
CA VAL A 16 10.33 -17.43 3.74
C VAL A 16 11.76 -17.96 3.73
N THR A 17 12.54 -17.52 2.75
CA THR A 17 13.95 -17.92 2.56
C THR A 17 14.87 -16.99 3.36
N GLU A 18 16.08 -17.47 3.70
CA GLU A 18 17.07 -16.79 4.58
C GLU A 18 17.49 -15.37 4.12
N GLU A 19 17.15 -14.95 2.90
CA GLU A 19 17.37 -13.59 2.38
C GLU A 19 16.37 -12.54 2.95
N GLU A 20 15.25 -12.95 3.57
CA GLU A 20 14.34 -12.03 4.27
C GLU A 20 14.92 -11.47 5.58
N MET A 21 16.11 -11.91 6.00
CA MET A 21 16.90 -11.27 7.06
C MET A 21 17.59 -9.97 6.56
N GLN A 22 16.86 -9.09 5.90
CA GLN A 22 17.27 -7.68 5.83
C GLN A 22 17.44 -7.17 7.26
N SER A 23 18.49 -6.38 7.51
CA SER A 23 18.94 -6.10 8.87
C SER A 23 17.81 -5.51 9.74
N PRO A 24 17.73 -5.82 11.05
CA PRO A 24 16.71 -5.27 11.96
C PRO A 24 16.65 -3.73 11.99
N LYS A 25 17.68 -3.07 11.45
CA LYS A 25 17.81 -1.62 11.33
C LYS A 25 17.05 -1.07 10.11
N GLU A 26 17.08 -1.75 8.98
CA GLU A 26 16.38 -1.35 7.76
C GLU A 26 14.87 -1.51 7.91
N GLU A 27 14.41 -2.63 8.48
CA GLU A 27 12.99 -2.88 8.75
C GLU A 27 12.39 -1.84 9.70
N ARG A 28 13.12 -1.47 10.77
CA ARG A 28 12.72 -0.37 11.66
C ARG A 28 12.66 0.97 10.94
N SER A 29 13.60 1.24 10.04
CA SER A 29 13.64 2.51 9.30
C SER A 29 12.46 2.64 8.32
N PHE A 30 12.11 1.56 7.63
CA PHE A 30 10.97 1.53 6.72
C PHE A 30 9.65 1.69 7.47
N ARG A 31 9.44 0.96 8.56
CA ARG A 31 8.22 1.10 9.38
C ARG A 31 8.06 2.53 9.92
N LEU A 32 9.13 3.12 10.46
CA LEU A 32 9.11 4.50 10.95
C LEU A 32 8.76 5.50 9.83
N TYR A 33 9.23 5.25 8.61
CA TYR A 33 8.89 6.07 7.46
C TYR A 33 7.40 5.94 7.10
N ILE A 34 6.88 4.71 6.97
CA ILE A 34 5.48 4.42 6.66
C ILE A 34 4.52 5.05 7.68
N GLU A 35 4.81 4.93 8.97
CA GLU A 35 4.00 5.51 10.05
C GLU A 35 3.89 7.04 9.97
N LYS A 36 4.87 7.72 9.35
CA LYS A 36 4.89 9.19 9.21
C LYS A 36 4.24 9.72 7.94
N ILE A 37 3.99 8.88 6.94
CA ILE A 37 3.41 9.32 5.67
C ILE A 37 2.05 10.01 5.84
N PRO A 38 1.09 9.50 6.65
CA PRO A 38 -0.20 10.16 6.83
C PRO A 38 -0.07 11.60 7.36
N GLU A 39 0.87 11.84 8.27
CA GLU A 39 1.16 13.15 8.85
C GLU A 39 1.70 14.12 7.79
N LEU A 40 2.66 13.67 6.98
CA LEU A 40 3.26 14.43 5.88
C LEU A 40 2.23 14.80 4.80
N ILE A 41 1.39 13.85 4.40
CA ILE A 41 0.32 14.10 3.41
C ILE A 41 -0.70 15.08 3.98
N ALA A 42 -1.09 14.93 5.24
CA ALA A 42 -2.01 15.87 5.88
C ALA A 42 -1.43 17.30 5.92
N TYR A 43 -0.12 17.44 6.15
CA TYR A 43 0.58 18.72 6.07
C TYR A 43 0.50 19.31 4.66
N PHE A 44 0.98 18.59 3.63
CA PHE A 44 0.97 19.10 2.26
C PHE A 44 -0.44 19.42 1.74
N ARG A 45 -1.41 18.57 2.06
CA ARG A 45 -2.82 18.79 1.71
C ARG A 45 -3.33 20.13 2.26
N ARG A 46 -3.04 20.42 3.54
CA ARG A 46 -3.47 21.68 4.20
C ARG A 46 -2.77 22.89 3.59
N GLU A 47 -1.47 22.81 3.36
CA GLU A 47 -0.68 23.86 2.69
C GLU A 47 -1.23 24.21 1.31
N LYS A 48 -1.76 23.22 0.58
CA LYS A 48 -2.34 23.39 -0.75
C LYS A 48 -3.85 23.66 -0.74
N GLY A 49 -4.50 23.71 0.43
CA GLY A 49 -5.94 23.93 0.54
C GLY A 49 -6.81 22.81 -0.06
N ILE A 50 -6.26 21.60 -0.22
CA ILE A 50 -6.97 20.47 -0.84
C ILE A 50 -7.90 19.83 0.20
N ALA A 51 -9.18 19.66 -0.09
CA ALA A 51 -10.07 18.90 0.79
C ALA A 51 -9.70 17.41 0.74
N ARG A 52 -9.86 16.68 1.86
CA ARG A 52 -9.43 15.27 1.93
C ARG A 52 -10.13 14.38 0.89
N LYS A 53 -11.42 14.64 0.63
CA LYS A 53 -12.21 13.96 -0.41
C LYS A 53 -11.75 14.23 -1.85
N ASP A 54 -11.00 15.31 -2.06
CA ASP A 54 -10.49 15.75 -3.37
C ASP A 54 -8.99 15.42 -3.49
N LEU A 55 -8.42 14.73 -2.50
CA LEU A 55 -7.04 14.27 -2.52
C LEU A 55 -6.97 12.98 -3.34
N GLU A 56 -6.15 13.02 -4.38
CA GLU A 56 -5.75 11.86 -5.17
C GLU A 56 -4.29 11.53 -4.84
N LEU A 57 -4.03 10.27 -4.50
CA LEU A 57 -2.69 9.80 -4.14
C LEU A 57 -2.25 8.69 -5.08
N VAL A 58 -0.95 8.68 -5.39
CA VAL A 58 -0.31 7.60 -6.14
C VAL A 58 0.74 6.97 -5.24
N LEU A 59 0.58 5.69 -4.94
CA LEU A 59 1.59 4.84 -4.34
C LEU A 59 2.38 4.16 -5.45
N ILE A 60 3.70 4.35 -5.45
CA ILE A 60 4.61 3.65 -6.37
C ILE A 60 5.15 2.44 -5.62
N ASP A 61 4.87 1.26 -6.14
CA ASP A 61 5.33 -0.01 -5.59
C ASP A 61 6.87 -0.10 -5.67
N ASN A 62 7.49 -0.60 -4.60
CA ASN A 62 8.89 -0.98 -4.61
C ASN A 62 8.97 -2.50 -4.76
N GLU A 63 9.19 -2.96 -5.98
CA GLU A 63 9.22 -4.38 -6.31
C GLU A 63 10.43 -5.12 -5.73
N ASP A 64 11.48 -4.40 -5.29
CA ASP A 64 12.62 -4.97 -4.56
C ASP A 64 12.25 -5.38 -3.12
N GLN A 65 11.04 -5.06 -2.66
CA GLN A 65 10.52 -5.39 -1.34
C GLN A 65 9.29 -6.30 -1.46
N PRO A 66 8.98 -7.12 -0.44
CA PRO A 66 7.76 -7.91 -0.42
C PRO A 66 6.50 -7.03 -0.53
N ALA A 67 5.53 -7.47 -1.34
CA ALA A 67 4.31 -6.70 -1.63
C ALA A 67 3.53 -6.32 -0.35
N TYR A 68 3.61 -7.16 0.69
CA TYR A 68 2.93 -6.88 1.95
C TYR A 68 3.37 -5.59 2.63
N ARG A 69 4.64 -5.21 2.50
CA ARG A 69 5.15 -3.95 3.07
C ARG A 69 4.52 -2.75 2.39
N MET A 70 4.20 -2.88 1.11
CA MET A 70 3.52 -1.85 0.33
C MET A 70 2.02 -1.84 0.58
N LEU A 71 1.41 -2.99 0.86
CA LEU A 71 0.02 -3.08 1.33
C LEU A 71 -0.19 -2.37 2.67
N GLU A 72 0.71 -2.54 3.64
CA GLU A 72 0.64 -1.80 4.91
C GLU A 72 0.63 -0.28 4.68
N ALA A 73 1.44 0.21 3.73
CA ALA A 73 1.45 1.62 3.35
C ALA A 73 0.13 2.03 2.66
N ALA A 74 -0.37 1.21 1.74
CA ALA A 74 -1.62 1.45 1.03
C ALA A 74 -2.81 1.59 1.99
N GLU A 75 -2.93 0.69 2.97
CA GLU A 75 -3.99 0.69 3.98
C GLU A 75 -3.97 1.97 4.83
N LEU A 76 -2.80 2.43 5.25
CA LEU A 76 -2.66 3.66 6.03
C LEU A 76 -3.06 4.91 5.24
N LEU A 77 -2.86 4.90 3.92
CA LEU A 77 -3.13 6.02 3.03
C LEU A 77 -4.56 6.07 2.49
N ALA A 78 -5.22 4.91 2.42
CA ALA A 78 -6.59 4.75 1.92
C ALA A 78 -7.65 5.48 2.76
N ALA A 79 -7.35 5.81 4.01
CA ALA A 79 -8.34 6.38 4.93
C ALA A 79 -8.86 7.76 4.46
N ASP A 80 -10.18 7.84 4.31
CA ASP A 80 -10.97 9.06 4.02
C ASP A 80 -10.62 9.77 2.68
N ILE A 81 -10.06 9.05 1.70
CA ILE A 81 -9.91 9.50 0.31
C ILE A 81 -10.91 8.77 -0.60
N ARG A 82 -11.07 9.24 -1.85
CA ARG A 82 -12.03 8.65 -2.81
C ARG A 82 -11.38 7.89 -3.95
N ILE A 83 -10.17 8.29 -4.34
CA ILE A 83 -9.42 7.69 -5.45
C ILE A 83 -8.00 7.45 -4.97
N PHE A 84 -7.50 6.25 -5.21
CA PHE A 84 -6.14 5.87 -4.87
C PHE A 84 -5.51 5.08 -6.02
N TYR A 85 -4.32 5.49 -6.46
CA TYR A 85 -3.61 4.82 -7.53
C TYR A 85 -2.45 4.01 -6.95
N ILE A 86 -2.27 2.79 -7.44
CA ILE A 86 -1.09 1.97 -7.13
C ILE A 86 -0.39 1.67 -8.44
N LYS A 87 0.83 2.17 -8.60
CA LYS A 87 1.67 1.85 -9.76
C LYS A 87 2.54 0.65 -9.43
N THR A 88 2.33 -0.47 -10.11
CA THR A 88 2.98 -1.76 -9.80
C THR A 88 3.07 -2.65 -11.05
N GLY A 89 4.15 -3.41 -11.16
CA GLY A 89 4.31 -4.53 -12.11
C GLY A 89 3.72 -5.85 -11.60
N ARG A 90 3.23 -5.91 -10.36
CA ARG A 90 2.62 -7.09 -9.72
C ARG A 90 1.18 -6.81 -9.25
N PRO A 91 0.26 -6.48 -10.16
CA PRO A 91 -1.11 -6.05 -9.83
C PRO A 91 -1.87 -7.07 -8.97
N ASP A 92 -1.69 -8.37 -9.22
CA ASP A 92 -2.33 -9.48 -8.50
C ASP A 92 -2.12 -9.39 -6.98
N ALA A 93 -0.99 -8.83 -6.53
CA ALA A 93 -0.70 -8.64 -5.11
C ALA A 93 -1.58 -7.58 -4.43
N PHE A 94 -2.26 -6.74 -5.20
CA PHE A 94 -3.07 -5.61 -4.72
C PHE A 94 -4.56 -5.73 -5.07
N GLU A 95 -4.96 -6.71 -5.89
CA GLU A 95 -6.35 -6.87 -6.32
C GLU A 95 -7.32 -7.07 -5.16
N ALA A 96 -6.95 -7.93 -4.20
CA ALA A 96 -7.78 -8.19 -3.02
C ALA A 96 -8.00 -6.90 -2.21
N PHE A 97 -6.94 -6.13 -1.99
CA PHE A 97 -7.03 -4.84 -1.31
C PHE A 97 -7.92 -3.85 -2.08
N ALA A 98 -7.76 -3.77 -3.41
CA ALA A 98 -8.55 -2.88 -4.25
C ALA A 98 -10.05 -3.20 -4.19
N GLN A 99 -10.39 -4.49 -4.24
CA GLN A 99 -11.78 -4.96 -4.12
C GLN A 99 -12.35 -4.64 -2.73
N GLU A 100 -11.64 -4.99 -1.66
CA GLU A 100 -12.08 -4.76 -0.28
C GLU A 100 -12.25 -3.26 0.02
N ALA A 101 -11.32 -2.42 -0.44
CA ALA A 101 -11.40 -0.97 -0.29
C ALA A 101 -12.65 -0.37 -0.96
N MET A 102 -13.03 -0.88 -2.14
CA MET A 102 -14.24 -0.44 -2.82
C MET A 102 -15.50 -0.91 -2.08
N GLU A 103 -15.54 -2.17 -1.65
CA GLU A 103 -16.71 -2.77 -0.98
C GLU A 103 -16.97 -2.14 0.40
N GLU A 104 -15.93 -1.91 1.19
CA GLU A 104 -16.07 -1.46 2.58
C GLU A 104 -16.09 0.07 2.73
N GLN A 105 -15.35 0.78 1.87
CA GLN A 105 -15.08 2.22 2.05
C GLN A 105 -15.56 3.06 0.87
N GLY A 106 -16.00 2.44 -0.23
CA GLY A 106 -16.31 3.15 -1.48
C GLY A 106 -15.09 3.82 -2.10
N LEU A 107 -13.89 3.37 -1.75
CA LEU A 107 -12.62 3.86 -2.28
C LEU A 107 -12.33 3.21 -3.62
N LEU A 108 -12.19 4.02 -4.67
CA LEU A 108 -11.75 3.53 -5.97
C LEU A 108 -10.23 3.37 -5.98
N VAL A 109 -9.75 2.13 -5.94
CA VAL A 109 -8.33 1.81 -6.12
C VAL A 109 -8.06 1.44 -7.59
N ILE A 110 -7.11 2.14 -8.23
CA ILE A 110 -6.75 1.93 -9.64
C ILE A 110 -5.32 1.38 -9.69
N LEU A 111 -5.18 0.16 -10.21
CA LEU A 111 -3.87 -0.47 -10.43
C LEU A 111 -3.32 -0.03 -11.80
N LEU A 112 -2.24 0.76 -11.76
CA LEU A 112 -1.52 1.24 -12.93
C LEU A 112 -0.35 0.30 -13.20
N GLN A 113 -0.46 -0.49 -14.27
CA GLN A 113 0.64 -1.36 -14.69
C GLN A 113 1.78 -0.52 -15.28
N GLU A 114 3.03 -0.89 -14.99
CA GLU A 114 4.15 -0.40 -15.76
C GLU A 114 3.96 -0.82 -17.23
N GLY A 115 4.06 0.13 -18.16
CA GLY A 115 3.72 -0.09 -19.56
C GLY A 115 4.37 -1.36 -20.11
N LEU A 116 3.58 -2.14 -20.86
CA LEU A 116 4.08 -3.23 -21.71
C LEU A 116 5.34 -2.72 -22.41
N LYS A 117 6.51 -3.29 -22.06
CA LYS A 117 7.68 -3.14 -22.90
C LYS A 117 7.33 -3.82 -24.22
N GLU A 118 6.99 -3.02 -25.22
CA GLU A 118 6.96 -3.48 -26.60
C GLU A 118 8.36 -4.03 -26.91
N HIS A 119 8.44 -5.35 -27.03
CA HIS A 119 9.64 -6.07 -27.47
C HIS A 119 9.77 -6.01 -28.99
#